data_AF-A0A966VHB4-F1
#
_entry.id   AF-A0A966VHB4-F1
#
_cell.length_a   1.000
_cell.length_b   1.000
_cell.length_c   1.000
_cell.angle_alpha   90.00
_cell.angle_beta   90.00
_cell.angle_gamma   90.00
#
_symmetry.space_group_name_H-M   'P 1'
#
loop_
_entity.id
_entity.type
_entity.pdbx_description
1 polymer ?
#
loop_
_entity_poly.entity_id
_entity_poly.type
_entity_poly.pdbx_seq_one_letter_code
_entity_poly.pdbx_strand_id
1 'polypeptide(L)'
;MGAALGADPDLLESACLAHDLGHPPFGHNGEKALAKIAKDIGGFEGNAQSFRLLTRIEAKTVDQNGLSVGLNLTRATLDAATKYPWSSKENPEKFGVYQDDLEIFNWVRQESLESKTCMEAQIMDWSDDVAYSVHDLEDGLVTGQIDISKLNDD
;
A
#
# COMPACT_ATOMS: atom_id res chain seq x y z
N MET A 1 -18.29 -11.00 -2.92
CA MET A 1 -17.63 -12.32 -2.78
C MET A 1 -16.77 -12.42 -1.53
N GLY A 2 -15.96 -11.41 -1.18
CA GLY A 2 -15.13 -11.43 0.05
C GLY A 2 -15.90 -11.71 1.35
N ALA A 3 -17.03 -11.03 1.57
CA ALA A 3 -17.88 -11.26 2.74
C ALA A 3 -18.36 -12.72 2.89
N ALA A 4 -18.61 -13.41 1.77
CA ALA A 4 -19.04 -14.81 1.79
C ALA A 4 -17.91 -15.78 2.20
N LEU A 5 -16.66 -15.32 2.12
CA LEU A 5 -15.46 -16.07 2.51
C LEU A 5 -14.86 -15.61 3.84
N GLY A 6 -15.54 -14.67 4.54
CA GLY A 6 -15.13 -14.18 5.85
C GLY A 6 -14.30 -12.90 5.86
N ALA A 7 -14.09 -12.26 4.70
CA ALA A 7 -13.43 -10.96 4.65
C ALA A 7 -14.38 -9.83 5.07
N ASP A 8 -13.90 -8.91 5.89
CA ASP A 8 -14.68 -7.76 6.34
C ASP A 8 -14.73 -6.66 5.25
N PRO A 9 -15.93 -6.26 4.77
CA PRO A 9 -16.06 -5.24 3.72
C PRO A 9 -15.53 -3.86 4.12
N ASP A 10 -15.66 -3.46 5.38
CA ASP A 10 -15.23 -2.13 5.85
C ASP A 10 -13.69 -2.08 5.93
N LEU A 11 -13.06 -3.18 6.35
CA LEU A 11 -11.60 -3.31 6.30
C LEU A 11 -11.09 -3.31 4.86
N LEU A 12 -11.77 -4.01 3.96
CA LEU A 12 -11.41 -4.04 2.55
C LEU A 12 -11.50 -2.64 1.92
N GLU A 13 -12.63 -1.95 2.08
CA GLU A 13 -12.82 -0.60 1.55
C GLU A 13 -11.77 0.37 2.11
N SER A 14 -11.52 0.30 3.42
CA SER A 14 -10.48 1.11 4.07
C SER A 14 -9.09 0.82 3.50
N ALA A 15 -8.73 -0.44 3.26
CA ALA A 15 -7.46 -0.82 2.67
C ALA A 15 -7.33 -0.34 1.22
N CYS A 16 -8.37 -0.54 0.40
CA CYS A 16 -8.42 -0.05 -0.98
C CYS A 16 -8.33 1.48 -1.05
N LEU A 17 -8.94 2.22 -0.13
CA LEU A 17 -8.81 3.68 -0.08
C LEU A 17 -7.41 4.13 0.35
N ALA A 18 -6.72 3.33 1.16
CA ALA A 18 -5.44 3.69 1.75
C ALA A 18 -4.21 3.28 0.91
N HIS A 19 -4.32 2.30 0.00
CA HIS A 19 -3.18 1.65 -0.65
C HIS A 19 -2.19 2.65 -1.28
N ASP A 20 -2.72 3.68 -1.94
CA ASP A 20 -1.93 4.64 -2.72
C ASP A 20 -1.62 5.97 -2.03
N LEU A 21 -1.96 6.13 -0.76
CA LEU A 21 -1.76 7.41 -0.05
C LEU A 21 -0.29 7.87 -0.01
N GLY A 22 0.64 6.93 0.01
CA GLY A 22 2.08 7.17 0.05
C GLY A 22 2.75 7.33 -1.30
N HIS A 23 2.05 7.10 -2.41
CA HIS A 23 2.66 7.19 -3.74
C HIS A 23 3.03 8.64 -4.08
N PRO A 24 4.27 8.87 -4.56
CA PRO A 24 4.71 10.21 -4.88
C PRO A 24 4.13 10.70 -6.21
N PRO A 25 4.20 12.02 -6.49
CA PRO A 25 3.94 12.54 -7.82
C PRO A 25 4.78 11.80 -8.88
N PHE A 26 4.24 11.68 -10.10
CA PHE A 26 4.87 10.97 -11.22
C PHE A 26 5.00 9.44 -11.04
N GLY A 27 4.23 8.84 -10.13
CA GLY A 27 4.09 7.38 -9.98
C GLY A 27 5.44 6.67 -9.82
N HIS A 28 5.61 5.55 -10.53
CA HIS A 28 6.84 4.74 -10.49
C HIS A 28 8.13 5.52 -10.81
N ASN A 29 8.06 6.57 -11.64
CA ASN A 29 9.24 7.40 -11.93
C ASN A 29 9.61 8.27 -10.74
N GLY A 30 8.61 8.85 -10.06
CA GLY A 30 8.80 9.58 -8.81
C GLY A 30 9.37 8.67 -7.73
N GLU A 31 8.81 7.47 -7.59
CA GLU A 31 9.28 6.47 -6.61
C GLU A 31 10.74 6.09 -6.85
N LYS A 32 11.13 5.76 -8.08
CA LYS A 32 12.54 5.46 -8.44
C LYS A 32 13.48 6.63 -8.15
N ALA A 33 13.04 7.86 -8.45
CA ALA A 33 13.83 9.06 -8.18
C ALA A 33 14.02 9.27 -6.67
N LEU A 34 12.96 9.13 -5.88
CA LEU A 34 12.98 9.23 -4.43
C LEU A 34 13.83 8.13 -3.80
N ALA A 35 13.65 6.87 -4.23
CA ALA A 35 14.44 5.74 -3.72
C ALA A 35 15.94 5.95 -3.96
N LYS A 36 16.32 6.51 -5.11
CA LYS A 36 17.71 6.83 -5.42
C LYS A 36 18.29 7.91 -4.49
N ILE A 37 17.57 9.00 -4.25
CA ILE A 37 18.07 10.09 -3.39
C ILE A 37 18.00 9.73 -1.90
N ALA A 38 17.07 8.88 -1.49
CA ALA A 38 16.88 8.43 -0.12
C ALA A 38 17.71 7.19 0.23
N LYS A 39 18.53 6.67 -0.70
CA LYS A 39 19.28 5.43 -0.53
C LYS A 39 20.08 5.37 0.77
N ASP A 40 20.75 6.47 1.12
CA ASP A 40 21.62 6.53 2.31
C ASP A 40 20.85 6.75 3.62
N ILE A 41 19.54 6.97 3.56
CA ILE A 41 18.65 7.18 4.72
C ILE A 41 17.55 6.12 4.84
N GLY A 42 17.68 4.99 4.15
CA GLY A 42 16.76 3.84 4.26
C GLY A 42 15.89 3.57 3.04
N GLY A 43 16.03 4.36 1.97
CA GLY A 43 15.27 4.20 0.72
C GLY A 43 13.90 4.86 0.76
N PHE A 44 13.10 4.60 -0.28
CA PHE A 44 11.72 5.07 -0.40
C PHE A 44 10.90 4.00 -1.13
N GLU A 45 9.69 3.74 -0.63
CA GLU A 45 8.70 2.88 -1.27
C GLU A 45 7.30 3.42 -0.91
N GLY A 46 6.39 3.41 -1.89
CA GLY A 46 5.05 4.00 -1.74
C GLY A 46 4.23 3.36 -0.62
N ASN A 47 4.21 2.04 -0.51
CA ASN A 47 3.49 1.27 0.51
C ASN A 47 4.07 1.51 1.91
N ALA A 48 5.40 1.57 2.04
CA ALA A 48 6.04 1.95 3.30
C ALA A 48 5.68 3.38 3.71
N GLN A 49 5.54 4.29 2.74
CA GLN A 49 5.08 5.65 2.97
C GLN A 49 3.60 5.72 3.32
N SER A 50 2.73 4.90 2.70
CA SER A 50 1.32 4.76 3.07
C SER A 50 1.21 4.34 4.54
N PHE A 51 1.93 3.29 4.95
CA PHE A 51 1.94 2.84 6.34
C PHE A 51 2.38 3.95 7.31
N ARG A 52 3.44 4.70 6.96
CA ARG A 52 3.95 5.83 7.75
C ARG A 52 2.95 6.99 7.86
N LEU A 53 2.21 7.27 6.80
CA LEU A 53 1.15 8.29 6.81
C LEU A 53 0.05 7.92 7.80
N LEU A 54 -0.46 6.68 7.70
CA LEU A 54 -1.53 6.17 8.54
C LEU A 54 -1.16 6.13 10.03
N THR A 55 0.11 5.85 10.34
CA THR A 55 0.56 5.59 11.71
C THR A 55 1.30 6.76 12.37
N ARG A 56 1.78 7.76 11.60
CA ARG A 56 2.64 8.81 12.15
C ARG A 56 2.40 10.21 11.60
N ILE A 57 2.40 10.39 10.28
CA ILE A 57 2.46 11.75 9.67
C ILE A 57 1.10 12.45 9.71
N GLU A 58 0.00 11.73 9.50
CA GLU A 58 -1.36 12.31 9.60
C GLU A 58 -1.74 12.50 11.08
N ALA A 59 -1.16 13.52 11.73
CA ALA A 59 -1.28 13.77 13.16
C ALA A 59 -2.69 14.24 13.58
N LYS A 60 -3.69 13.33 13.51
CA LYS A 60 -5.05 13.55 14.00
C LYS A 60 -5.20 13.21 15.47
N THR A 61 -4.37 12.29 15.97
CA THR A 61 -4.38 11.80 17.36
C THR A 61 -2.96 11.76 17.92
N VAL A 62 -2.82 12.04 19.21
CA VAL A 62 -1.56 11.91 19.95
C VAL A 62 -1.71 10.99 21.16
N ASP A 63 -0.64 10.32 21.54
CA ASP A 63 -0.58 9.50 22.76
C ASP A 63 -0.42 10.36 24.03
N GLN A 64 -0.32 9.69 25.18
CA GLN A 64 -0.11 10.32 26.49
C GLN A 64 1.19 11.13 26.61
N ASN A 65 2.18 10.88 25.74
CA ASN A 65 3.46 11.57 25.69
C ASN A 65 3.46 12.71 24.64
N GLY A 66 2.33 12.93 23.94
CA GLY A 66 2.20 13.91 22.87
C GLY A 66 2.78 13.47 21.52
N LEU A 67 3.13 12.19 21.36
CA LEU A 67 3.60 11.64 20.10
C LEU A 67 2.41 11.32 19.19
N SER A 68 2.52 11.67 17.90
CA SER A 68 1.50 11.33 16.90
C SER A 68 1.35 9.82 16.76
N VAL A 69 0.11 9.34 16.82
CA VAL A 69 -0.28 7.96 16.46
C VAL A 69 -1.00 7.92 15.11
N GLY A 70 -0.79 8.97 14.30
CA GLY A 70 -1.41 9.11 12.98
C GLY A 70 -2.93 9.20 13.07
N LEU A 71 -3.59 8.39 12.22
CA LEU A 71 -5.04 8.28 12.15
C LEU A 71 -5.65 7.43 13.27
N ASN A 72 -4.83 6.76 14.10
CA ASN A 72 -5.27 5.87 15.17
C ASN A 72 -6.26 4.79 14.69
N LEU A 73 -5.96 4.21 13.51
CA LEU A 73 -6.77 3.14 12.93
C LEU A 73 -6.63 1.85 13.74
N THR A 74 -7.61 0.96 13.58
CA THR A 74 -7.57 -0.34 14.23
C THR A 74 -6.41 -1.17 13.70
N ARG A 75 -5.91 -2.10 14.52
CA ARG A 75 -4.86 -3.06 14.12
C ARG A 75 -5.22 -3.81 12.83
N ALA A 76 -6.47 -4.23 12.69
CA ALA A 76 -6.96 -4.97 11.54
C ALA A 76 -6.97 -4.11 10.25
N THR A 77 -7.31 -2.83 10.36
CA THR A 77 -7.25 -1.90 9.22
C THR A 77 -5.81 -1.69 8.75
N LEU A 78 -4.86 -1.53 9.68
CA LEU A 78 -3.45 -1.38 9.34
C LEU A 78 -2.88 -2.65 8.69
N ASP A 79 -3.26 -3.84 9.18
CA ASP A 79 -2.84 -5.11 8.58
C ASP A 79 -3.44 -5.29 7.18
N ALA A 80 -4.72 -4.94 6.98
CA ALA A 80 -5.38 -4.98 5.68
C ALA A 80 -4.75 -4.02 4.65
N ALA A 81 -4.24 -2.87 5.10
CA ALA A 81 -3.53 -1.91 4.24
C ALA A 81 -2.06 -2.30 3.97
N THR A 82 -1.56 -3.39 4.54
CA THR A 82 -0.15 -3.81 4.40
C THR A 82 0.03 -4.76 3.20
N LYS A 83 0.42 -4.21 2.05
CA LYS A 83 0.73 -4.98 0.82
C LYS A 83 1.98 -5.86 0.98
N TYR A 84 3.05 -5.28 1.53
CA TYR A 84 4.33 -5.95 1.74
C TYR A 84 4.60 -6.17 3.23
N PRO A 85 4.33 -7.36 3.78
CA PRO A 85 4.52 -7.65 5.21
C PRO A 85 6.00 -7.88 5.58
N TRP A 86 6.89 -7.02 5.11
CA TRP A 86 8.33 -7.05 5.37
C TRP A 86 8.99 -5.66 5.15
N SER A 87 10.22 -5.52 5.65
CA SER A 87 11.04 -4.32 5.57
C SER A 87 12.02 -4.35 4.39
N SER A 88 12.74 -3.25 4.20
CA SER A 88 13.78 -3.15 3.17
C SER A 88 14.98 -4.08 3.39
N LYS A 89 15.11 -4.69 4.58
CA LYS A 89 16.14 -5.71 4.85
C LYS A 89 15.83 -7.03 4.16
N GLU A 90 14.56 -7.41 4.08
CA GLU A 90 14.13 -8.61 3.38
C GLU A 90 14.06 -8.37 1.86
N ASN A 91 13.56 -7.20 1.44
CA ASN A 91 13.51 -6.82 0.03
C ASN A 91 13.76 -5.31 -0.13
N PRO A 92 14.91 -4.89 -0.69
CA PRO A 92 15.27 -3.48 -0.81
C PRO A 92 14.49 -2.72 -1.90
N GLU A 93 13.81 -3.42 -2.82
CA GLU A 93 13.06 -2.80 -3.92
C GLU A 93 11.58 -2.62 -3.61
N LYS A 94 10.99 -3.56 -2.86
CA LYS A 94 9.57 -3.58 -2.49
C LYS A 94 9.41 -3.95 -1.03
N PHE A 95 8.98 -3.02 -0.19
CA PHE A 95 8.83 -3.19 1.25
C PHE A 95 7.69 -2.31 1.79
N GLY A 96 7.06 -2.72 2.89
CA GLY A 96 5.85 -2.06 3.42
C GLY A 96 6.09 -1.27 4.70
N VAL A 97 7.32 -1.22 5.19
CA VAL A 97 7.64 -0.54 6.46
C VAL A 97 9.06 0.00 6.47
N TYR A 98 9.23 1.22 6.99
CA TYR A 98 10.55 1.79 7.26
C TYR A 98 11.07 1.38 8.63
N GLN A 99 12.40 1.44 8.81
CA GLN A 99 13.06 1.08 10.06
C GLN A 99 12.49 1.79 11.31
N ASP A 100 12.13 3.07 11.16
CA ASP A 100 11.56 3.90 12.22
C ASP A 100 10.13 3.49 12.64
N ASP A 101 9.40 2.80 11.76
CA ASP A 101 7.98 2.45 11.99
C ASP A 101 7.82 0.96 12.35
N LEU A 102 8.93 0.23 12.53
CA LEU A 102 8.95 -1.19 12.84
C LEU A 102 8.27 -1.53 14.17
N GLU A 103 8.32 -0.65 15.17
CA GLU A 103 7.66 -0.90 16.45
C GLU A 103 6.15 -1.09 16.26
N ILE A 104 5.51 -0.13 15.59
CA ILE A 104 4.07 -0.17 15.30
C ILE A 104 3.75 -1.33 14.35
N PHE A 105 4.57 -1.53 13.31
CA PHE A 105 4.39 -2.63 12.36
C PHE A 105 4.44 -4.00 13.05
N ASN A 106 5.39 -4.23 13.95
CA ASN A 106 5.50 -5.49 14.68
C ASN A 106 4.30 -5.70 15.62
N TRP A 107 3.77 -4.62 16.21
CA TRP A 107 2.52 -4.68 16.98
C TRP A 107 1.31 -5.02 16.09
N VAL A 108 1.22 -4.42 14.89
CA VAL A 108 0.15 -4.73 13.92
C VAL A 108 0.18 -6.21 13.54
N ARG A 109 1.38 -6.71 13.28
CA ARG A 109 1.66 -8.07 12.78
C ARG A 109 1.83 -9.12 13.87
N GLN A 110 1.58 -8.75 15.13
CA GLN A 110 1.66 -9.69 16.24
C GLN A 110 0.71 -10.87 16.00
N GLU A 111 1.20 -12.11 16.15
CA GLU A 111 0.47 -13.37 15.88
C GLU A 111 0.12 -13.63 14.40
N SER A 112 0.46 -12.73 13.48
CA SER A 112 0.33 -12.98 12.04
C SER A 112 1.40 -13.96 11.55
N LEU A 113 1.09 -14.72 10.50
CA LEU A 113 2.06 -15.60 9.86
C LEU A 113 3.14 -14.78 9.15
N GLU A 114 4.39 -15.18 9.32
CA GLU A 114 5.56 -14.52 8.71
C GLU A 114 5.39 -14.43 7.18
N SER A 115 5.60 -13.22 6.65
CA SER A 115 5.50 -12.91 5.21
C SER A 115 4.16 -13.19 4.54
N LYS A 116 3.07 -13.46 5.29
CA LYS A 116 1.73 -13.64 4.72
C LYS A 116 0.82 -12.45 4.98
N THR A 117 0.14 -11.98 3.96
CA THR A 117 -0.90 -10.97 4.07
C THR A 117 -2.21 -11.57 4.57
N CYS A 118 -3.02 -10.76 5.28
CA CYS A 118 -4.38 -11.16 5.64
C CYS A 118 -5.26 -11.29 4.39
N MET A 119 -6.48 -11.80 4.56
CA MET A 119 -7.38 -12.04 3.44
C MET A 119 -7.78 -10.73 2.75
N GLU A 120 -8.05 -9.68 3.53
CA GLU A 120 -8.43 -8.36 3.04
C GLU A 120 -7.32 -7.74 2.20
N ALA A 121 -6.07 -7.80 2.67
CA ALA A 121 -4.92 -7.32 1.91
C ALA A 121 -4.74 -8.06 0.57
N GLN A 122 -4.98 -9.38 0.52
CA GLN A 122 -4.94 -10.14 -0.73
C GLN A 122 -6.04 -9.73 -1.71
N ILE A 123 -7.25 -9.47 -1.22
CA ILE A 123 -8.36 -9.03 -2.08
C ILE A 123 -8.11 -7.59 -2.56
N MET A 124 -7.60 -6.71 -1.70
CA MET A 124 -7.20 -5.35 -2.07
C MET A 124 -6.14 -5.37 -3.18
N ASP A 125 -5.08 -6.16 -3.02
CA ASP A 125 -4.00 -6.28 -4.01
C ASP A 125 -4.51 -6.77 -5.37
N TRP A 126 -5.39 -7.77 -5.35
CA TRP A 126 -6.02 -8.25 -6.57
C TRP A 126 -6.98 -7.23 -7.20
N SER A 127 -7.69 -6.46 -6.37
CA SER A 127 -8.61 -5.42 -6.84
C SER A 127 -7.85 -4.26 -7.50
N ASP A 128 -6.69 -3.90 -6.94
CA ASP A 128 -5.75 -2.92 -7.49
C ASP A 128 -5.25 -3.36 -8.87
N ASP A 129 -4.75 -4.60 -9.01
CA ASP A 129 -4.28 -5.14 -10.30
C ASP A 129 -5.36 -5.11 -11.39
N VAL A 130 -6.60 -5.45 -11.04
CA VAL A 130 -7.75 -5.42 -11.96
C VAL A 130 -8.07 -3.98 -12.38
N ALA A 131 -8.15 -3.07 -11.42
CA ALA A 131 -8.44 -1.66 -11.68
C ALA A 131 -7.36 -1.01 -12.54
N TYR A 132 -6.09 -1.25 -12.22
CA TYR A 132 -4.93 -0.77 -12.97
C TYR A 132 -4.99 -1.24 -14.44
N SER A 133 -5.21 -2.54 -14.66
CA SER A 133 -5.25 -3.12 -16.01
C SER A 133 -6.40 -2.56 -16.87
N VAL A 134 -7.56 -2.34 -16.28
CA VAL A 134 -8.75 -1.84 -17.00
C VAL A 134 -8.64 -0.35 -17.26
N HIS A 135 -8.28 0.45 -16.25
CA HIS A 135 -8.19 1.90 -16.41
C HIS A 135 -7.04 2.31 -17.33
N ASP A 136 -5.86 1.67 -17.24
CA ASP A 136 -4.74 1.97 -18.16
C ASP A 136 -5.12 1.67 -19.61
N LEU A 137 -5.87 0.59 -19.86
CA LEU A 137 -6.38 0.26 -21.18
C LEU A 137 -7.40 1.30 -21.66
N GLU A 138 -8.36 1.67 -20.81
CA GLU A 138 -9.36 2.69 -21.12
C GLU A 138 -8.69 4.04 -21.44
N ASP A 139 -7.74 4.48 -20.62
CA ASP A 139 -6.97 5.71 -20.85
C ASP A 139 -6.17 5.62 -22.15
N GLY A 140 -5.55 4.48 -22.44
CA GLY A 140 -4.85 4.24 -23.70
C GLY A 140 -5.76 4.37 -24.92
N LEU A 141 -6.99 3.88 -24.83
CA LEU A 141 -8.01 4.01 -25.89
C LEU A 141 -8.49 5.47 -26.03
N VAL A 142 -8.84 6.12 -24.91
CA VAL A 142 -9.37 7.49 -24.87
C VAL A 142 -8.34 8.51 -25.36
N THR A 143 -7.07 8.31 -25.03
CA THR A 143 -5.97 9.17 -25.48
C THR A 143 -5.50 8.86 -26.90
N GLY A 144 -6.06 7.84 -27.55
CA GLY A 144 -5.69 7.40 -28.89
C GLY A 144 -4.30 6.74 -28.99
N GLN A 145 -3.72 6.34 -27.86
CA GLN A 145 -2.47 5.59 -27.81
C GLN A 145 -2.66 4.12 -28.23
N ILE A 146 -3.85 3.58 -27.99
CA ILE A 146 -4.26 2.24 -28.38
C ILE A 146 -5.40 2.34 -29.40
N ASP A 147 -5.27 1.60 -30.49
CA ASP A 147 -6.30 1.48 -31.52
C ASP A 147 -6.91 0.08 -31.47
N ILE A 148 -8.17 -0.01 -31.04
CA ILE A 148 -8.87 -1.29 -30.87
C ILE A 148 -8.98 -2.08 -32.17
N SER A 149 -8.97 -1.41 -33.32
CA SER A 149 -9.02 -2.09 -34.62
C SER A 149 -7.78 -2.92 -34.91
N LYS A 150 -6.64 -2.58 -34.27
CA LYS A 150 -5.37 -3.32 -34.38
C LYS A 150 -5.25 -4.46 -33.37
N LEU A 151 -6.23 -4.62 -32.47
CA LEU A 151 -6.28 -5.72 -31.50
C LEU A 151 -7.03 -6.96 -32.04
N ASN A 152 -7.57 -6.88 -33.27
CA ASN A 152 -8.35 -7.96 -33.89
C ASN A 152 -7.53 -9.00 -34.68
N ASP A 153 -6.20 -8.99 -34.57
CA ASP A 153 -5.36 -9.99 -35.22
C ASP A 153 -5.10 -11.17 -34.27
N ASP A 154 -6.02 -12.15 -34.31
CA ASP A 154 -5.80 -13.58 -34.01
C ASP A 154 -6.41 -14.44 -35.13
#